data_AF-A0A7R8CBG5-F1
#
_entry.id   AF-A0A7R8CBG5-F1
#
_cell.length_a   1.000
_cell.length_b   1.000
_cell.length_c   1.000
_cell.angle_alpha   90.00
_cell.angle_beta   90.00
_cell.angle_gamma   90.00
#
_symmetry.space_group_name_H-M   'P 1'
#
loop_
_entity.id
_entity.type
_entity.pdbx_description
1 polymer ?
#
loop_
_entity_poly.entity_id
_entity_poly.type
_entity_poly.pdbx_seq_one_letter_code
_entity_poly.pdbx_strand_id
1 'polypeptide(L)'
;MKHLKLCLKNILELRLEWPEEENEVLPDEVIHAITSLLTLDPSARAKFPELKQMPLFKDIKNWDNLQESETPFVPQPDNEHDTGYFESRNHLQHLKVSQFDI
;
A
#
# COMPACT_ATOMS: atom_id res chain seq x y z
N MET A 1 25.61 5.55 7.91
CA MET A 1 25.91 4.09 7.92
C MET A 1 25.10 3.27 8.95
N LYS A 2 24.86 3.72 10.19
CA LYS A 2 24.12 2.93 11.20
C LYS A 2 22.66 2.65 10.83
N HIS A 3 21.94 3.62 10.25
CA HIS A 3 20.53 3.47 9.87
C HIS A 3 20.28 2.42 8.78
N LEU A 4 21.17 2.32 7.78
CA LEU A 4 21.06 1.30 6.74
C LEU A 4 21.20 -0.13 7.30
N LYS A 5 22.15 -0.33 8.23
CA LYS A 5 22.35 -1.62 8.89
C LYS A 5 21.11 -2.05 9.69
N LEU A 6 20.45 -1.10 10.36
CA LEU A 6 19.22 -1.37 11.10
C LEU A 6 18.07 -1.73 10.15
N CYS A 7 17.89 -0.98 9.06
CA CYS A 7 16.84 -1.27 8.08
C CYS A 7 16.98 -2.69 7.49
N LEU A 8 18.19 -3.05 7.04
CA LEU A 8 18.45 -4.40 6.51
C LEU A 8 18.20 -5.48 7.55
N LYS A 9 18.57 -5.24 8.81
CA LYS A 9 18.28 -6.18 9.90
C LYS A 9 16.77 -6.37 10.09
N ASN A 10 15.99 -5.30 10.08
CA ASN A 10 14.54 -5.38 10.23
C ASN A 10 13.89 -6.20 9.10
N ILE A 11 14.34 -6.02 7.86
CA ILE A 11 13.87 -6.78 6.70
C ILE A 11 14.18 -8.27 6.86
N LEU A 12 15.43 -8.60 7.19
CA LEU A 12 15.87 -10.00 7.31
C LEU A 12 15.25 -10.72 8.50
N GLU A 13 14.92 -10.00 9.57
CA GLU A 13 14.28 -10.54 10.77
C GLU A 13 12.74 -10.46 10.71
N LEU A 14 12.15 -9.95 9.61
CA LEU A 14 10.72 -9.70 9.46
C LEU A 14 10.12 -8.97 10.69
N ARG A 15 10.82 -7.96 11.21
CA ARG A 15 10.31 -7.13 12.30
C ARG A 15 9.21 -6.20 11.78
N LEU A 16 8.02 -6.75 11.66
CA LEU A 16 6.80 -6.03 11.30
C LEU A 16 6.11 -5.57 12.59
N GLU A 17 5.75 -4.30 12.63
CA GLU A 17 4.88 -3.73 13.65
C GLU A 17 3.51 -3.56 12.99
N TRP A 18 2.49 -4.19 13.56
CA TRP A 18 1.12 -4.05 13.10
C TRP A 18 0.42 -2.95 13.87
N PRO A 19 -0.49 -2.19 13.25
CA PRO A 19 -1.30 -1.22 14.00
C PRO A 19 -2.14 -1.94 15.07
N GLU A 20 -2.05 -1.47 16.30
CA GLU A 20 -2.79 -2.02 17.45
C GLU A 20 -3.91 -1.08 17.92
N GLU A 21 -3.98 0.15 17.38
CA GLU A 21 -5.03 1.11 17.72
C GLU A 21 -6.38 0.61 17.20
N GLU A 22 -7.44 0.70 18.01
CA GLU A 22 -8.72 0.02 17.80
C GLU A 22 -9.36 0.31 16.42
N ASN A 23 -9.15 1.51 15.87
CA ASN A 23 -9.67 1.92 14.56
C ASN A 23 -8.69 1.66 13.38
N GLU A 24 -7.49 1.17 13.67
CA GLU A 24 -6.42 0.91 12.69
C GLU A 24 -6.04 -0.58 12.59
N VAL A 25 -6.56 -1.42 13.50
CA VAL A 25 -6.30 -2.87 13.49
C VAL A 25 -6.70 -3.45 12.14
N LEU A 26 -5.74 -4.11 11.49
CA LEU A 26 -5.95 -4.73 10.19
C LEU A 26 -6.68 -6.08 10.33
N PRO A 27 -7.65 -6.39 9.45
CA PRO A 27 -8.29 -7.70 9.40
C PRO A 27 -7.27 -8.83 9.15
N ASP A 28 -7.54 -10.02 9.69
CA ASP A 28 -6.67 -11.21 9.53
C ASP A 28 -6.37 -11.55 8.06
N GLU A 29 -7.34 -11.36 7.17
CA GLU A 29 -7.17 -11.60 5.73
C GLU A 29 -6.17 -10.62 5.07
N VAL A 30 -6.08 -9.38 5.59
CA VAL A 30 -5.07 -8.38 5.19
C VAL A 30 -3.69 -8.80 5.70
N ILE A 31 -3.58 -9.14 6.98
CA ILE A 31 -2.33 -9.61 7.59
C ILE A 31 -1.83 -10.87 6.86
N HIS A 32 -2.72 -11.80 6.54
CA HIS A 32 -2.38 -13.02 5.81
C HIS A 32 -1.84 -12.73 4.42
N ALA A 33 -2.47 -11.83 3.66
CA ALA A 33 -1.99 -11.47 2.33
C ALA A 33 -0.61 -10.79 2.39
N ILE A 34 -0.41 -9.84 3.32
CA ILE A 34 0.86 -9.13 3.49
C ILE A 34 1.96 -10.10 3.90
N THR A 35 1.74 -10.94 4.91
CA THR A 35 2.74 -11.91 5.38
C THR A 35 3.12 -12.92 4.29
N SER A 36 2.14 -13.37 3.48
CA SER A 36 2.38 -14.27 2.35
C SER A 36 3.23 -13.63 1.23
N LEU A 37 3.07 -12.32 1.00
CA LEU A 37 3.89 -11.54 0.07
C LEU A 37 5.29 -11.24 0.63
N LEU A 38 5.43 -11.14 1.95
CA LEU A 38 6.69 -10.85 2.64
C LEU A 38 7.52 -12.10 2.99
N THR A 39 7.08 -13.30 2.57
CA THR A 39 7.84 -14.54 2.72
C THR A 39 9.28 -14.37 2.21
N LEU A 40 10.25 -14.68 3.10
CA LEU A 40 11.68 -14.50 2.84
C LEU A 40 12.18 -15.35 1.69
N ASP A 41 11.77 -16.63 1.66
CA ASP A 41 12.07 -17.53 0.53
C ASP A 41 11.26 -17.11 -0.70
N PRO A 42 11.90 -16.62 -1.78
CA PRO A 42 11.19 -16.19 -2.97
C PRO A 42 10.43 -17.33 -3.67
N SER A 43 10.84 -18.58 -3.46
CA SER A 43 10.18 -19.74 -4.07
C SER A 43 8.86 -20.09 -3.38
N ALA A 44 8.77 -19.83 -2.08
CA ALA A 44 7.58 -20.02 -1.24
C ALA A 44 6.71 -18.76 -1.11
N ARG A 45 7.18 -17.61 -1.63
CA ARG A 45 6.43 -16.35 -1.62
C ARG A 45 5.20 -16.44 -2.51
N ALA A 46 4.09 -15.91 -2.00
CA ALA A 46 2.82 -15.96 -2.71
C ALA A 46 2.91 -15.31 -4.09
N LYS A 47 2.36 -15.99 -5.09
CA LYS A 47 2.31 -15.57 -6.49
C LYS A 47 0.89 -15.17 -6.87
N PHE A 48 0.75 -14.49 -8.00
CA PHE A 48 -0.53 -14.00 -8.50
C PHE A 48 -1.68 -15.04 -8.47
N PRO A 49 -1.49 -16.31 -8.90
CA PRO A 49 -2.58 -17.31 -8.84
C PRO A 49 -3.08 -17.61 -7.43
N GLU A 50 -2.20 -17.56 -6.43
CA GLU A 50 -2.53 -17.80 -5.03
C GLU A 50 -3.22 -16.56 -4.44
N LEU A 51 -2.73 -15.36 -4.75
CA LEU A 51 -3.35 -14.10 -4.32
C LEU A 51 -4.80 -14.01 -4.78
N LYS A 52 -5.10 -14.35 -6.03
CA LYS A 52 -6.48 -14.32 -6.57
C LYS A 52 -7.48 -15.19 -5.78
N GLN A 53 -6.98 -16.20 -5.06
CA GLN A 53 -7.80 -17.13 -4.29
C GLN A 53 -7.96 -16.72 -2.82
N MET A 54 -7.24 -15.68 -2.36
CA MET A 54 -7.31 -15.25 -0.97
C MET A 54 -8.66 -14.59 -0.65
N PRO A 55 -9.19 -14.78 0.56
CA PRO A 55 -10.44 -14.14 1.00
C PRO A 55 -10.46 -12.62 0.83
N LEU A 56 -9.30 -11.98 1.00
CA LEU A 56 -9.12 -10.54 0.84
C LEU A 56 -9.58 -10.02 -0.54
N PHE A 57 -9.42 -10.83 -1.59
CA PHE A 57 -9.72 -10.41 -2.97
C PHE A 57 -10.99 -11.04 -3.54
N LYS A 58 -11.85 -11.65 -2.69
CA LYS A 58 -13.07 -12.35 -3.11
C LYS A 58 -14.05 -11.50 -3.92
N ASP A 59 -14.03 -10.18 -3.71
CA ASP A 59 -14.94 -9.24 -4.38
C ASP A 59 -14.45 -8.83 -5.77
N ILE A 60 -13.20 -9.18 -6.13
CA ILE A 60 -12.65 -9.00 -7.47
C ILE A 60 -13.17 -10.13 -8.38
N LYS A 61 -14.21 -9.82 -9.14
CA LYS A 61 -14.88 -10.79 -10.03
C LYS A 61 -14.20 -10.94 -11.39
N ASN A 62 -13.60 -9.88 -11.91
CA ASN A 62 -12.99 -9.88 -13.24
C ASN A 62 -11.55 -9.37 -13.17
N TRP A 63 -10.61 -10.32 -13.02
CA TRP A 63 -9.18 -10.02 -12.98
C TRP A 63 -8.61 -9.62 -14.33
N ASP A 64 -9.25 -10.01 -15.44
CA ASP A 64 -8.77 -9.71 -16.80
C ASP A 64 -9.15 -8.28 -17.22
N ASN A 65 -10.21 -7.71 -16.64
CA ASN A 65 -10.65 -6.33 -16.89
C ASN A 65 -10.66 -5.43 -15.65
N LEU A 66 -9.61 -5.49 -14.83
CA LEU A 66 -9.50 -4.63 -13.64
C LEU A 66 -9.61 -3.14 -13.97
N GLN A 67 -9.13 -2.69 -15.13
CA GLN A 67 -9.22 -1.30 -15.57
C GLN A 67 -10.66 -0.79 -15.77
N GLU A 68 -11.63 -1.68 -15.92
CA GLU A 68 -13.05 -1.32 -16.07
C GLU A 68 -13.76 -1.17 -14.71
N SER A 69 -13.09 -1.55 -13.61
CA SER A 69 -13.64 -1.39 -12.27
C SER A 69 -13.68 0.08 -11.85
N GLU A 70 -14.66 0.42 -11.02
CA GLU A 70 -14.74 1.75 -10.42
C GLU A 70 -13.54 1.96 -9.48
N THR A 71 -12.79 3.02 -9.72
CA THR A 71 -11.65 3.38 -8.87
C THR A 71 -12.13 4.07 -7.59
N PRO A 72 -11.57 3.76 -6.42
CA PRO A 72 -11.97 4.37 -5.16
C PRO A 72 -11.63 5.87 -5.07
N PHE A 73 -10.73 6.34 -5.94
CA PHE A 73 -10.29 7.73 -5.97
C PHE A 73 -10.03 8.17 -7.42
N VAL A 74 -10.73 9.23 -7.83
CA VAL A 74 -10.49 9.94 -9.08
C VAL A 74 -9.91 11.32 -8.71
N PRO A 75 -8.68 11.65 -9.15
CA PRO A 75 -8.09 12.97 -8.90
C PRO A 75 -9.00 14.10 -9.41
N GLN A 76 -9.12 15.17 -8.63
CA GLN A 76 -9.94 16.34 -8.97
C GLN A 76 -9.08 17.60 -9.09
N PRO A 77 -8.27 17.74 -10.16
CA PRO A 77 -7.51 18.96 -10.40
C PRO A 77 -8.45 20.13 -10.76
N ASP A 78 -8.15 21.32 -10.24
CA ASP A 78 -8.91 22.54 -10.53
C ASP A 78 -8.81 22.97 -12.00
N ASN A 79 -7.64 22.75 -12.63
CA ASN A 79 -7.38 23.06 -14.04
C ASN A 79 -6.18 22.25 -14.59
N GLU A 80 -5.88 22.40 -15.88
CA GLU A 80 -4.80 21.68 -16.59
C GLU A 80 -3.37 21.95 -16.05
N HIS A 81 -3.19 23.01 -15.28
CA HIS A 81 -1.92 23.35 -14.61
C HIS A 81 -1.96 23.08 -13.10
N ASP A 82 -3.04 22.49 -12.60
CA ASP A 82 -3.12 22.11 -11.21
C ASP A 82 -2.08 21.03 -10.91
N THR A 83 -1.28 21.33 -9.89
CA THR A 83 -0.15 20.54 -9.42
C THR A 83 -0.29 20.23 -7.94
N GLY A 84 -1.52 20.28 -7.38
CA GLY A 84 -1.81 20.02 -5.97
C GLY A 84 -1.32 18.65 -5.49
N TYR A 85 -1.34 17.63 -6.36
CA TYR A 85 -0.81 16.30 -6.09
C TYR A 85 0.73 16.17 -6.23
N PHE A 86 1.45 17.25 -6.56
CA PHE A 86 2.90 17.26 -6.75
C PHE A 86 3.61 17.96 -5.58
N GLU A 87 4.23 17.19 -4.68
CA GLU A 87 4.87 17.69 -3.45
C GLU A 87 5.96 18.76 -3.69
N SER A 88 6.79 18.61 -4.73
CA SER A 88 7.92 19.52 -4.99
C SER A 88 7.50 20.99 -5.09
N ARG A 89 6.32 21.26 -5.68
CA ARG A 89 5.76 22.63 -5.73
C ARG A 89 5.26 23.06 -4.36
N ASN A 90 4.52 22.19 -3.67
CA ASN A 90 3.96 22.47 -2.34
C ASN A 90 5.08 22.88 -1.36
N HIS A 91 6.21 22.17 -1.37
CA HIS A 91 7.38 22.52 -0.56
C HIS A 91 8.02 23.86 -0.96
N LEU A 92 8.22 24.13 -2.25
CA LEU A 92 8.80 25.38 -2.75
C LEU A 92 7.93 26.61 -2.44
N GLN A 93 6.61 26.41 -2.35
CA GLN A 93 5.63 27.47 -2.09
C GLN A 93 5.16 27.52 -0.63
N HIS A 94 5.74 26.68 0.25
CA HIS A 94 5.31 26.52 1.64
C HIS A 94 3.81 26.21 1.82
N LEU A 95 3.21 25.53 0.84
CA LEU A 95 1.81 25.13 0.86
C LEU A 95 1.68 23.74 1.51
N LYS A 96 0.71 23.58 2.41
CA LYS A 96 0.27 22.27 2.93
C LYS A 96 -1.01 21.86 2.20
N VAL A 97 -0.86 21.22 1.05
CA VAL A 97 -2.00 20.75 0.23
C VAL A 97 -2.21 19.24 0.36
N SER A 98 -1.16 18.49 0.70
CA SER A 98 -1.14 17.01 0.71
C SER A 98 -1.13 16.41 2.13
N GLN A 99 -1.93 16.93 3.05
CA GLN A 99 -2.30 16.17 4.25
C GLN A 99 -3.71 15.64 3.99
N PHE A 100 -3.80 14.40 3.51
CA PHE A 100 -5.06 13.68 3.48
C PHE A 100 -5.48 13.47 4.94
N ASP A 101 -6.58 14.09 5.35
CA ASP A 101 -7.30 13.72 6.57
C ASP A 101 -8.12 12.46 6.23
N ILE A 102 -7.69 11.31 6.74
CA ILE A 102 -8.52 10.09 6.84
C ILE A 102 -9.12 10.08 8.23
#